data_AF-A0A6H9GMS3-F1
#
_entry.id   AF-A0A6H9GMS3-F1
#
_cell.length_a   1.000
_cell.length_b   1.000
_cell.length_c   1.000
_cell.angle_alpha   90.00
_cell.angle_beta   90.00
_cell.angle_gamma   90.00
#
_symmetry.space_group_name_H-M   'P 1'
#
loop_
_entity.id
_entity.type
_entity.pdbx_description
1 polymer ?
#
loop_
_entity_poly.entity_id
_entity_poly.type
_entity_poly.pdbx_seq_one_letter_code
_entity_poly.pdbx_strand_id
1 'polypeptide(L)'
;MTKKLIIARIEFYNFLSHYFAIIHKLLGFCSAHLTYAMDFANAALFSIPVSDGLDNLKSHREQISKMQKQIKDYKTEIDDLSEKIKKSISYCKEKENECSITVRSIKHRN
;
A
#
# COMPACT_ATOMS: atom_id res chain seq x y z
N MET A 1 -26.49 2.38 29.19
CA MET A 1 -25.06 2.00 29.10
C MET A 1 -24.68 1.54 27.69
N THR A 2 -25.48 0.67 27.06
CA THR A 2 -25.24 0.07 25.73
C THR A 2 -24.97 1.07 24.60
N LYS A 3 -25.70 2.18 24.53
CA LYS A 3 -25.53 3.20 23.47
C LYS A 3 -24.16 3.88 23.47
N LYS A 4 -23.61 4.20 24.65
CA LYS A 4 -22.27 4.81 24.78
C LYS A 4 -21.18 3.87 24.26
N LEU A 5 -21.30 2.57 24.57
CA LEU A 5 -20.37 1.54 24.09
C LEU A 5 -20.40 1.39 22.56
N ILE A 6 -21.58 1.44 21.94
CA ILE A 6 -21.69 1.35 20.48
C ILE A 6 -21.11 2.59 19.80
N ILE A 7 -21.31 3.79 20.37
CA ILE A 7 -20.69 5.03 19.85
C ILE A 7 -19.16 4.96 19.92
N ALA A 8 -18.60 4.52 21.05
CA ALA A 8 -17.15 4.35 21.17
C ALA A 8 -16.58 3.38 20.13
N ARG A 9 -17.33 2.31 19.77
CA ARG A 9 -16.96 1.40 18.69
C ARG A 9 -16.98 2.07 17.31
N ILE A 10 -17.98 2.91 17.01
CA ILE A 10 -18.05 3.68 15.77
C ILE A 10 -16.82 4.59 15.65
N GLU A 11 -16.51 5.34 16.71
CA GLU A 11 -15.35 6.24 16.75
C GLU A 11 -14.04 5.47 16.55
N PHE A 12 -13.91 4.30 17.18
CA PHE A 12 -12.76 3.42 17.00
C PHE A 12 -12.58 2.94 15.55
N TYR A 13 -13.64 2.45 14.90
CA TYR A 13 -13.55 2.01 13.51
C TYR A 13 -13.29 3.17 12.54
N ASN A 14 -13.86 4.35 12.79
CA ASN A 14 -13.59 5.55 12.01
C ASN A 14 -12.11 5.95 12.13
N PHE A 15 -11.58 5.99 13.37
CA PHE A 15 -10.16 6.23 13.62
C PHE A 15 -9.26 5.25 12.86
N LEU A 16 -9.54 3.94 12.95
CA LEU A 16 -8.77 2.92 12.24
C LEU A 16 -8.85 3.09 10.72
N SER A 17 -10.04 3.36 10.18
CA SER A 17 -10.23 3.60 8.74
C SER A 17 -9.37 4.77 8.26
N HIS A 18 -9.35 5.86 9.03
CA HIS A 18 -8.53 7.03 8.73
C HIS A 18 -7.03 6.73 8.80
N TYR A 19 -6.59 6.03 9.85
CA TYR A 19 -5.20 5.63 10.03
C TYR A 19 -4.72 4.73 8.88
N PHE A 20 -5.51 3.72 8.51
CA PHE A 20 -5.22 2.86 7.36
C PHE A 20 -5.21 3.63 6.04
N ALA A 21 -6.07 4.64 5.87
CA ALA A 21 -6.04 5.50 4.68
C ALA A 21 -4.74 6.30 4.55
N ILE A 22 -4.13 6.74 5.65
CA ILE A 22 -2.81 7.39 5.64
C ILE A 22 -1.74 6.38 5.20
N ILE A 23 -1.72 5.17 5.79
CA ILE A 23 -0.78 4.11 5.40
C ILE A 23 -0.93 3.78 3.91
N HIS A 24 -2.16 3.64 3.41
CA HIS A 24 -2.43 3.37 2.00
C HIS A 24 -1.85 4.45 1.08
N LYS A 25 -1.95 5.73 1.46
CA LYS A 25 -1.34 6.83 0.70
C LYS A 25 0.19 6.74 0.69
N LEU A 26 0.81 6.40 1.82
CA LEU A 26 2.26 6.20 1.91
C LEU A 26 2.73 5.02 1.04
N LEU A 27 2.01 3.90 1.06
CA LEU A 27 2.27 2.77 0.17
C LEU A 27 2.14 3.16 -1.30
N GLY A 28 1.14 3.96 -1.65
CA GLY A 28 0.99 4.52 -3.00
C GLY A 28 2.19 5.39 -3.42
N PHE A 29 2.70 6.22 -2.52
CA PHE A 29 3.92 7.01 -2.75
C PHE A 29 5.14 6.11 -3.00
N CYS A 30 5.33 5.08 -2.17
CA CYS A 30 6.43 4.13 -2.35
C CYS A 30 6.33 3.36 -3.67
N SER A 31 5.13 2.88 -4.03
CA SER A 31 4.89 2.16 -5.29
C SER A 31 5.24 3.03 -6.50
N ALA A 32 4.87 4.32 -6.48
CA ALA A 32 5.24 5.27 -7.53
C ALA A 32 6.76 5.49 -7.62
N HIS A 33 7.46 5.61 -6.49
CA HIS A 33 8.92 5.75 -6.47
C HIS A 33 9.63 4.51 -7.00
N LEU A 34 9.11 3.31 -6.74
CA LEU A 34 9.65 2.08 -7.31
C LEU A 34 9.45 2.00 -8.82
N THR A 35 8.33 2.51 -9.35
CA THR A 35 8.15 2.65 -10.80
C THR A 35 9.21 3.59 -11.39
N TYR A 36 9.43 4.77 -10.80
CA TYR A 36 10.49 5.68 -11.26
C TYR A 36 11.89 5.06 -11.17
N ALA A 37 12.19 4.33 -10.10
CA ALA A 37 13.46 3.62 -9.95
C ALA A 37 13.64 2.54 -11.03
N MET A 38 12.57 1.84 -11.40
CA MET A 38 12.59 0.87 -12.50
C MET A 38 12.88 1.55 -13.84
N ASP A 39 12.22 2.67 -14.13
CA ASP A 39 12.44 3.44 -15.36
C ASP A 39 13.89 3.93 -15.45
N PHE A 40 14.45 4.40 -14.34
CA PHE A 40 15.85 4.80 -14.26
C PHE A 40 16.81 3.63 -14.48
N ALA A 41 16.53 2.47 -13.86
CA ALA A 41 17.34 1.26 -14.06
C ALA A 41 17.29 0.76 -15.51
N ASN A 42 16.11 0.81 -16.15
CA ASN A 42 15.94 0.48 -17.57
C ASN A 42 16.75 1.41 -18.47
N ALA A 43 16.69 2.73 -18.24
CA ALA A 43 17.45 3.72 -18.98
C ALA A 43 18.97 3.51 -18.81
N ALA A 44 19.42 3.25 -17.58
CA ALA A 44 20.82 2.93 -17.30
C ALA A 44 21.27 1.66 -18.04
N LEU A 45 20.47 0.59 -18.02
CA LEU A 45 20.80 -0.65 -18.73
C LEU A 45 20.86 -0.48 -20.25
N PHE A 46 19.97 0.34 -20.82
CA PHE A 46 19.98 0.68 -22.25
C PHE A 46 21.23 1.48 -22.64
N SER A 47 21.71 2.35 -21.75
CA SER A 47 22.89 3.19 -22.01
C SER A 47 24.22 2.44 -22.02
N ILE A 48 24.28 1.23 -21.48
CA ILE A 48 25.52 0.43 -21.44
C ILE A 48 25.56 -0.50 -22.67
N PRO A 49 26.50 -0.30 -23.61
CA PRO A 49 26.59 -1.13 -24.81
C PRO A 49 26.86 -2.60 -24.45
N VAL A 50 26.23 -3.50 -25.21
CA VAL A 50 26.51 -4.93 -25.14
C VAL A 50 27.81 -5.17 -25.91
N SER A 51 28.94 -5.07 -25.21
CA SER A 51 30.27 -5.28 -25.77
C SER A 51 30.95 -6.42 -25.02
N ASP A 52 31.40 -7.44 -25.74
CA ASP A 52 32.06 -8.64 -25.21
C ASP A 52 33.49 -8.37 -24.69
N GLY A 53 34.01 -7.15 -24.86
CA GLY A 53 35.43 -6.82 -24.60
C GLY A 53 35.77 -6.08 -23.31
N LEU A 54 34.80 -5.69 -22.47
CA LEU A 54 35.08 -5.02 -21.19
C LEU A 54 34.35 -5.71 -20.03
N ASP A 55 35.08 -6.48 -19.23
CA ASP A 55 34.57 -7.13 -18.01
C ASP A 55 33.85 -6.17 -17.06
N ASN A 56 34.33 -4.92 -17.01
CA ASN A 56 33.69 -3.86 -16.23
C ASN A 56 32.25 -3.59 -16.71
N LEU A 57 32.00 -3.48 -18.02
CA LEU A 57 30.65 -3.20 -18.55
C LEU A 57 29.70 -4.37 -18.28
N LYS A 58 30.19 -5.61 -18.37
CA LYS A 58 29.42 -6.81 -18.01
C LYS A 58 29.02 -6.79 -16.53
N SER A 59 29.94 -6.48 -15.63
CA SER A 59 29.65 -6.36 -14.19
C SER A 59 28.59 -5.29 -13.89
N HIS A 60 28.67 -4.11 -14.53
CA HIS A 60 27.67 -3.04 -14.32
C HIS A 60 26.29 -3.44 -14.82
N ARG A 61 26.19 -4.12 -15.98
CA ARG A 61 24.91 -4.64 -16.48
C ARG A 61 24.30 -5.68 -15.53
N GLU A 62 25.11 -6.58 -14.98
CA GLU A 62 24.67 -7.56 -14.00
C GLU A 62 24.17 -6.90 -12.70
N GLN A 63 24.86 -5.86 -12.22
CA GLN A 63 24.43 -5.10 -11.03
C GLN A 63 23.09 -4.40 -11.27
N ILE A 64 22.92 -3.73 -12.42
CA ILE A 64 21.65 -3.08 -12.76
C ILE A 64 20.52 -4.12 -12.88
N SER A 65 20.80 -5.28 -13.47
CA SER A 65 19.83 -6.37 -13.59
C SER A 65 19.40 -6.91 -12.22
N LYS A 66 20.34 -7.01 -11.26
CA LYS A 66 20.03 -7.38 -9.87
C LYS A 66 19.15 -6.31 -9.19
N MET A 67 19.45 -5.03 -9.40
CA MET A 67 18.63 -3.93 -8.87
C MET A 67 17.22 -3.93 -9.44
N GLN A 68 17.05 -4.16 -10.75
CA GLN A 68 15.72 -4.30 -11.37
C GLN A 68 14.92 -5.42 -10.72
N LYS A 69 15.55 -6.57 -10.43
CA LYS A 69 14.88 -7.66 -9.72
C LYS A 69 14.42 -7.22 -8.32
N GLN A 70 15.31 -6.59 -7.53
CA GLN A 70 14.95 -6.10 -6.19
C GLN A 70 13.82 -5.06 -6.23
N ILE A 71 13.84 -4.13 -7.17
CA ILE A 71 12.77 -3.13 -7.36
C ILE A 71 11.43 -3.82 -7.64
N LYS A 72 11.43 -4.85 -8.49
CA LYS A 72 10.22 -5.62 -8.83
C LYS A 72 9.69 -6.40 -7.63
N ASP A 73 10.58 -7.02 -6.86
CA ASP A 73 10.21 -7.77 -5.66
C ASP A 73 9.57 -6.82 -4.62
N TYR A 74 10.21 -5.69 -4.31
CA TYR A 74 9.66 -4.68 -3.40
C TYR A 74 8.34 -4.08 -3.89
N LYS A 75 8.21 -3.87 -5.22
CA LYS A 75 6.97 -3.34 -5.78
C LYS A 75 5.81 -4.32 -5.57
N THR A 76 6.08 -5.61 -5.75
CA THR A 76 5.09 -6.67 -5.52
C THR A 76 4.64 -6.69 -4.05
N GLU A 77 5.60 -6.59 -3.11
CA GLU A 77 5.29 -6.53 -1.67
C GLU A 77 4.44 -5.29 -1.30
N ILE A 78 4.79 -4.11 -1.83
CA ILE A 78 4.06 -2.87 -1.56
C ILE A 78 2.64 -2.93 -2.14
N ASP A 79 2.48 -3.46 -3.35
CA ASP A 79 1.17 -3.57 -3.99
C ASP A 79 0.29 -4.59 -3.24
N ASP A 80 0.83 -5.71 -2.76
CA ASP A 80 0.11 -6.67 -1.90
C ASP A 80 -0.30 -6.07 -0.54
N LEU A 81 0.61 -5.35 0.13
CA LEU A 81 0.31 -4.64 1.36
C LEU A 81 -0.78 -3.58 1.14
N SER A 82 -0.74 -2.87 0.01
CA SER A 82 -1.73 -1.87 -0.36
C SER A 82 -3.12 -2.48 -0.48
N GLU A 83 -3.25 -3.64 -1.14
CA GLU A 83 -4.51 -4.36 -1.26
C GLU A 83 -5.04 -4.88 0.10
N LYS A 84 -4.15 -5.37 0.97
CA LYS A 84 -4.52 -5.75 2.34
C LYS A 84 -5.06 -4.56 3.13
N ILE A 85 -4.41 -3.41 3.04
CA ILE A 85 -4.85 -2.17 3.71
C ILE A 85 -6.20 -1.69 3.15
N LYS A 86 -6.42 -1.75 1.84
CA LYS A 86 -7.73 -1.43 1.23
C LYS A 86 -8.84 -2.30 1.82
N LYS A 87 -8.60 -3.60 1.98
CA LYS A 87 -9.56 -4.52 2.60
C LYS A 87 -9.83 -4.15 4.06
N SER A 88 -8.80 -3.80 4.83
CA SER A 88 -8.96 -3.32 6.22
C SER A 88 -9.77 -2.02 6.32
N ILE A 89 -9.57 -1.07 5.41
CA ILE A 89 -10.37 0.17 5.33
C ILE A 89 -11.84 -0.16 5.09
N SER A 90 -12.13 -1.03 4.11
CA SER A 90 -13.50 -1.45 3.78
C SER A 90 -14.18 -2.13 4.96
N TYR A 91 -13.47 -3.05 5.64
CA TYR A 91 -13.98 -3.71 6.84
C TYR A 91 -14.33 -2.70 7.95
N CYS A 92 -13.47 -1.71 8.20
CA CYS A 92 -13.74 -0.69 9.21
C CYS A 92 -15.02 0.09 8.89
N LYS A 93 -15.22 0.47 7.62
CA LYS A 93 -16.43 1.19 7.17
C LYS A 93 -17.69 0.33 7.31
N GLU A 94 -17.60 -0.96 7.01
CA GLU A 94 -18.71 -1.91 7.21
C GLU A 94 -19.11 -1.97 8.68
N LYS A 95 -18.14 -2.14 9.59
CA LYS A 95 -18.40 -2.19 11.04
C LYS A 95 -18.90 -0.88 11.63
N GLU A 96 -18.41 0.25 11.14
CA GLU A 96 -18.93 1.57 11.48
C GLU A 96 -20.44 1.69 11.13
N ASN A 97 -20.81 1.24 9.93
CA ASN A 97 -22.20 1.27 9.45
C ASN A 97 -23.12 0.33 10.24
N GLU A 98 -22.70 -0.91 10.50
CA GLU A 98 -23.43 -1.87 11.35
C GLU A 98 -23.75 -1.27 12.73
N CYS A 99 -22.74 -0.67 13.36
CA CYS A 99 -22.89 -0.03 14.68
C CYS A 99 -23.83 1.18 14.60
N SER A 100 -23.73 1.99 13.55
CA SER A 100 -24.57 3.17 13.34
C SER A 100 -26.05 2.81 13.17
N ILE A 101 -26.37 1.76 12.40
CA ILE A 101 -27.74 1.23 12.25
C ILE A 101 -28.30 0.79 13.60
N THR A 102 -27.49 0.08 14.39
CA THR A 102 -27.88 -0.40 15.73
C THR A 102 -28.27 0.76 16.65
N VAL A 103 -27.50 1.86 16.66
CA VAL A 103 -27.82 3.06 17.46
C VAL A 103 -29.12 3.72 17.01
N ARG A 104 -29.39 3.81 15.69
CA ARG A 104 -30.63 4.38 15.15
C ARG A 104 -31.85 3.55 15.54
N SER A 105 -31.76 2.22 15.47
CA SER A 105 -32.82 1.30 15.88
C SER A 105 -33.24 1.50 17.35
N ILE A 106 -32.28 1.70 18.26
CA ILE A 106 -32.56 1.97 19.67
C ILE A 106 -33.34 3.29 19.86
N LYS A 107 -33.05 4.33 19.05
CA LYS A 107 -33.76 5.62 19.16
C LYS A 107 -35.26 5.52 18.83
N HIS A 108 -35.67 4.60 17.96
CA HIS A 108 -37.08 4.45 17.54
C HIS A 108 -37.93 3.61 18.50
N ARG A 109 -37.32 2.94 19.48
CA ARG A 109 -38.03 2.09 20.46
C ARG A 109 -38.39 2.82 21.77
N ASN A 110 -38.02 4.09 21.90
CA ASN A 110 -38.32 4.95 23.05
C ASN A 110 -39.38 5.98 22.66
#